data_AF-A0A813Q561-F1
#
_entry.id   AF-A0A813Q561-F1
#
_cell.length_a   1.000
_cell.length_b   1.000
_cell.length_c   1.000
_cell.angle_alpha   90.00
_cell.angle_beta   90.00
_cell.angle_gamma   90.00
#
_symmetry.space_group_name_H-M   'P 1'
#
loop_
_entity.id
_entity.type
_entity.pdbx_description
1 polymer ?
#
loop_
_entity_poly.entity_id
_entity_poly.type
_entity_poly.pdbx_seq_one_letter_code
_entity_poly.pdbx_strand_id
1 'polypeptide(L)'
;MWVELLFIIHCVFSASIQFNKIPNYKCEVDSNCTNRLPNSICFNKKCILKKQQLPHRRQINSGMRMLGEECDWANECRRTPTDGAKVCLARKCECSQGYVAIDAYRCIQDFVLLLPPPKQVTKSYENEPLGYGSVCSINSDCQHNTIYLECLHGTCVCLDGYVPLGKHLCFNMRGQESSTIINLLSSTTSTHYPINNEVIKSLGKLGNTCTNDYFCRRTVSQSHCYNGQCTCMNGFIPIDQYTCMQNMNEETTTQLTTIPIDYKSLLGGKCLTKRNCHTSTAVCLDSICSCPKGYFPVDDWSCLQVPESSDEELIETTSIITTTATSTFSTTTIFRWWPWSPTPTTRHTSLYIKNAFRVRCLLNRQCASMDKNSHCTLFGRCICNHGYQLETTNRGQHCIQRIINENDCD
;
A
#
# COMPACT_ATOMS: atom_id res chain seq x y z
N MET A 1 41.40 72.76 -12.54
CA MET A 1 41.60 71.29 -12.58
C MET A 1 41.64 70.75 -11.15
N TRP A 2 40.53 70.98 -10.45
CA TRP A 2 40.15 70.60 -9.10
C TRP A 2 38.61 70.63 -9.14
N VAL A 3 37.93 69.81 -8.34
CA VAL A 3 36.49 69.50 -8.33
C VAL A 3 36.13 68.33 -9.25
N GLU A 4 35.91 67.16 -8.64
CA GLU A 4 35.03 66.03 -9.05
C GLU A 4 35.50 64.70 -8.42
N LEU A 5 35.68 64.65 -7.09
CA LEU A 5 35.96 63.36 -6.42
C LEU A 5 35.53 63.33 -4.94
N LEU A 6 34.32 63.81 -4.64
CA LEU A 6 33.79 63.87 -3.26
C LEU A 6 32.29 63.52 -3.16
N PHE A 7 31.79 62.57 -3.96
CA PHE A 7 30.38 62.15 -3.89
C PHE A 7 30.10 60.64 -3.82
N ILE A 8 31.10 59.79 -3.53
CA ILE A 8 30.87 58.34 -3.36
C ILE A 8 31.56 57.81 -2.09
N ILE A 9 31.30 58.44 -0.93
CA ILE A 9 31.58 57.83 0.38
C ILE A 9 30.45 58.22 1.34
N HIS A 10 29.23 57.70 1.13
CA HIS A 10 28.18 57.74 2.16
C HIS A 10 27.03 56.74 1.94
N CYS A 11 27.32 55.53 1.45
CA CYS A 11 26.29 54.49 1.31
C CYS A 11 26.84 53.07 1.52
N VAL A 12 27.26 52.70 2.73
CA VAL A 12 27.21 51.28 3.15
C VAL A 12 27.12 51.16 4.68
N PHE A 13 26.25 50.26 5.13
CA PHE A 13 26.06 49.72 6.49
C PHE A 13 25.19 50.50 7.49
N SER A 14 23.88 50.36 7.31
CA SER A 14 22.95 50.16 8.43
C SER A 14 22.05 48.96 8.14
N ALA A 15 22.60 47.76 8.30
CA ALA A 15 21.81 46.53 8.40
C ALA A 15 21.60 46.24 9.88
N SER A 16 20.40 46.52 10.39
CA SER A 16 19.97 46.11 11.72
C SER A 16 19.92 44.58 11.79
N ILE A 17 20.89 43.97 12.48
CA ILE A 17 20.86 42.53 12.79
C ILE A 17 19.92 42.33 13.98
N GLN A 18 18.74 41.76 13.74
CA GLN A 18 17.85 41.33 14.81
C GLN A 18 18.38 40.01 15.41
N PHE A 19 18.65 40.02 16.72
CA PHE A 19 18.93 38.82 17.50
C PHE A 19 17.66 38.42 18.25
N ASN A 20 17.25 37.16 18.15
CA ASN A 20 16.17 36.62 18.98
C ASN A 20 16.60 36.68 20.45
N LYS A 21 15.91 37.52 21.22
CA LYS A 21 16.23 37.83 22.61
C LYS A 21 15.69 36.71 23.51
N ILE A 22 16.58 35.92 24.10
CA ILE A 22 16.23 34.93 25.14
C ILE A 22 16.20 35.67 26.50
N PRO A 23 15.29 35.34 27.44
CA PRO A 23 15.18 36.03 28.73
C PRO A 23 16.52 36.12 29.50
N ASN A 24 16.69 37.23 30.22
CA ASN A 24 17.94 37.78 30.77
C ASN A 24 18.78 36.81 31.64
N TYR A 25 19.69 36.04 31.03
CA TYR A 25 20.76 35.37 31.76
C TYR A 25 22.06 36.14 31.62
N LYS A 26 22.62 36.55 32.77
CA LYS A 26 23.97 37.13 32.83
C LYS A 26 24.99 36.00 32.70
N CYS A 27 25.94 36.16 31.79
CA CYS A 27 27.07 35.24 31.61
C CYS A 27 28.38 36.02 31.75
N GLU A 28 29.44 35.31 32.14
CA GLU A 28 30.81 35.87 32.19
C GLU A 28 31.74 35.15 31.20
N VAL A 29 31.49 33.87 30.95
CA VAL A 29 32.21 33.03 29.99
C VAL A 29 31.25 32.18 29.16
N ASP A 30 31.69 31.74 27.98
CA ASP A 30 30.87 30.97 27.03
C ASP A 30 30.28 29.69 27.64
N SER A 31 31.04 28.99 28.49
CA SER A 31 30.60 27.74 29.13
C SER A 31 29.33 27.89 29.97
N ASN A 32 29.09 29.07 30.56
CA ASN A 32 27.85 29.37 31.29
C ASN A 32 26.62 29.27 30.38
N CYS A 33 26.81 29.55 29.08
CA CYS A 33 25.78 29.47 28.06
C CYS A 33 25.74 28.07 27.43
N THR A 34 26.89 27.49 27.04
CA THR A 34 26.95 26.19 26.35
C THR A 34 26.43 25.04 27.18
N ASN A 35 26.58 25.09 28.51
CA ASN A 35 26.03 24.08 29.42
C ASN A 35 24.49 24.06 29.49
N ARG A 36 23.82 25.12 29.02
CA ARG A 36 22.35 25.25 29.04
C ARG A 36 21.73 25.28 27.65
N LEU A 37 22.38 25.91 26.68
CA LEU A 37 22.01 25.91 25.28
C LEU A 37 23.23 25.50 24.43
N PRO A 38 23.23 24.31 23.81
CA PRO A 38 24.28 23.92 22.88
C PRO A 38 24.43 24.97 21.78
N ASN A 39 25.67 25.28 21.39
CA ASN A 39 25.99 26.30 20.38
C ASN A 39 25.62 27.75 20.77
N SER A 40 25.60 28.10 22.05
CA SER A 40 25.51 29.49 22.51
C SER A 40 26.86 30.02 23.02
N ILE A 41 27.05 31.34 22.95
CA ILE A 41 28.22 32.08 23.46
C ILE A 41 27.77 33.25 24.32
N CYS A 42 28.64 33.68 25.21
CA CYS A 42 28.43 34.85 26.03
C CYS A 42 28.86 36.11 25.28
N PHE A 43 27.92 36.98 24.94
CA PHE A 43 28.19 38.27 24.32
C PHE A 43 27.53 39.40 25.09
N ASN A 44 28.31 40.39 25.54
CA ASN A 44 27.85 41.50 26.38
C ASN A 44 27.02 41.04 27.60
N LYS A 45 27.57 40.04 28.33
CA LYS A 45 26.92 39.41 29.49
C LYS A 45 25.54 38.82 29.17
N LYS A 46 25.27 38.42 27.93
CA LYS A 46 24.05 37.71 27.53
C LYS A 46 24.39 36.51 26.66
N CYS A 47 23.70 35.40 26.88
CA CYS A 47 23.86 34.23 26.02
C CYS A 47 23.17 34.48 24.67
N ILE A 48 23.92 34.39 23.59
CA ILE A 48 23.42 34.44 22.21
C ILE A 48 23.80 33.17 21.48
N LEU A 49 22.99 32.70 20.54
CA LEU A 49 23.33 31.53 19.72
C LEU A 49 24.43 31.89 18.70
N LYS A 50 25.48 31.08 18.62
CA LYS A 50 26.49 31.16 17.55
C LYS A 50 25.78 30.94 16.22
N LYS A 51 25.59 32.01 15.46
CA LYS A 51 25.09 31.91 14.10
C LYS A 51 26.21 31.30 13.27
N GLN A 52 26.08 30.03 12.87
CA GLN A 52 27.03 29.43 11.94
C GLN A 52 26.97 30.23 10.62
N GLN A 53 28.07 30.89 10.27
CA GLN A 53 28.28 31.41 8.92
C GLN A 53 28.42 30.21 8.00
N LEU A 54 27.31 29.77 7.42
CA LEU A 54 27.33 28.95 6.21
C LEU A 54 27.39 29.88 4.98
N PRO A 55 28.16 29.53 3.95
CA PRO A 55 28.22 30.29 2.73
C PRO A 55 26.83 30.32 2.07
N HIS A 56 26.57 31.43 1.40
CA HIS A 56 25.34 31.78 0.70
C HIS A 56 24.75 30.61 -0.14
N ARG A 57 23.41 30.48 -0.12
CA ARG A 57 22.54 29.79 -1.09
C ARG A 57 22.32 28.26 -0.93
N ARG A 58 21.36 27.87 -0.08
CA ARG A 58 20.09 27.19 -0.46
C ARG A 58 19.23 26.96 0.79
N GLN A 59 17.93 27.15 0.61
CA GLN A 59 16.91 27.20 1.64
C GLN A 59 16.80 25.91 2.48
N ILE A 60 16.35 26.14 3.69
CA ILE A 60 16.06 25.21 4.78
C ILE A 60 15.01 24.20 4.32
N ASN A 61 15.36 22.91 4.36
CA ASN A 61 14.39 21.83 4.48
C ASN A 61 13.78 21.90 5.89
N SER A 62 12.75 22.72 6.08
CA SER A 62 11.84 22.57 7.20
C SER A 62 11.05 21.29 6.95
N GLY A 63 10.98 20.41 7.96
CA GLY A 63 10.20 19.18 7.88
C GLY A 63 8.77 19.47 7.40
N MET A 64 8.26 18.58 6.56
CA MET A 64 6.93 18.69 5.96
C MET A 64 5.86 18.71 7.04
N ARG A 65 4.97 19.71 7.00
CA ARG A 65 3.88 19.79 7.98
C ARG A 65 2.72 18.86 7.61
N MET A 66 2.19 18.17 8.62
CA MET A 66 1.04 17.28 8.49
C MET A 66 -0.28 18.06 8.43
N LEU A 67 -1.33 17.46 7.88
CA LEU A 67 -2.67 18.03 7.96
C LEU A 67 -3.06 18.27 9.43
N GLY A 68 -3.57 19.47 9.72
CA GLY A 68 -3.89 19.93 11.07
C GLY A 68 -2.74 20.61 11.82
N GLU A 69 -1.49 20.51 11.36
CA GLU A 69 -0.37 21.23 11.96
C GLU A 69 -0.38 22.72 11.61
N GLU A 70 0.14 23.53 12.52
CA GLU A 70 0.22 24.98 12.32
C GLU A 70 1.17 25.31 11.18
N CYS A 71 0.82 26.25 10.31
CA CYS A 71 1.64 26.71 9.20
C CYS A 71 1.66 28.24 9.14
N ASP A 72 2.79 28.80 8.75
CA ASP A 72 2.96 30.25 8.62
C ASP A 72 2.83 30.69 7.15
N TRP A 73 3.11 29.80 6.18
CA TRP A 73 3.03 30.09 4.75
C TRP A 73 2.45 28.92 3.94
N ALA A 74 1.83 29.23 2.80
CA ALA A 74 1.16 28.25 1.93
C ALA A 74 2.05 27.09 1.46
N ASN A 75 3.36 27.32 1.35
CA ASN A 75 4.32 26.32 0.86
C ASN A 75 4.80 25.34 1.93
N GLU A 76 4.54 25.61 3.23
CA GLU A 76 4.95 24.70 4.31
C GLU A 76 4.19 23.36 4.28
N CYS A 77 2.99 23.36 3.67
CA CYS A 77 2.14 22.19 3.56
C CYS A 77 2.35 21.38 2.25
N ARG A 78 3.13 21.88 1.28
CA ARG A 78 3.29 21.28 -0.06
C ARG A 78 4.65 20.58 -0.20
N ARG A 79 4.67 19.32 -0.65
CA ARG A 79 5.92 18.57 -0.95
C ARG A 79 6.44 18.89 -2.34
N THR A 80 5.51 18.97 -3.28
CA THR A 80 5.78 19.11 -4.72
C THR A 80 4.74 20.03 -5.35
N PRO A 81 5.03 20.60 -6.55
CA PRO A 81 4.03 21.36 -7.31
C PRO A 81 2.75 20.57 -7.62
N THR A 82 2.83 19.24 -7.62
CA THR A 82 1.73 18.30 -7.83
C THR A 82 0.89 18.00 -6.58
N ASP A 83 1.34 18.38 -5.37
CA ASP A 83 0.56 18.32 -4.14
C ASP A 83 -0.33 19.56 -3.95
N GLY A 84 -0.88 20.10 -5.04
CA GLY A 84 -1.75 21.28 -5.04
C GLY A 84 -3.01 21.12 -4.19
N ALA A 85 -3.27 19.89 -3.71
CA ALA A 85 -4.36 19.53 -2.83
C ALA A 85 -4.16 19.97 -1.37
N LYS A 86 -2.99 20.47 -0.96
CA LYS A 86 -2.76 21.00 0.40
C LYS A 86 -2.51 22.51 0.40
N VAL A 87 -3.17 23.19 1.33
CA VAL A 87 -3.09 24.64 1.51
C VAL A 87 -3.02 24.99 2.99
N CYS A 88 -2.31 26.07 3.31
CA CYS A 88 -2.33 26.65 4.66
C CYS A 88 -3.57 27.55 4.78
N LEU A 89 -4.60 27.08 5.48
CA LEU A 89 -5.84 27.82 5.75
C LEU A 89 -5.94 28.08 7.25
N ALA A 90 -6.18 29.34 7.63
CA ALA A 90 -6.28 29.77 9.03
C ALA A 90 -5.10 29.30 9.93
N ARG A 91 -3.87 29.38 9.39
CA ARG A 91 -2.64 28.89 10.02
C ARG A 91 -2.61 27.38 10.28
N LYS A 92 -3.42 26.56 9.60
CA LYS A 92 -3.34 25.09 9.64
C LYS A 92 -3.24 24.49 8.24
N CYS A 93 -2.52 23.39 8.10
CA CYS A 93 -2.47 22.66 6.85
C CYS A 93 -3.79 21.90 6.62
N GLU A 94 -4.53 22.25 5.57
CA GLU A 94 -5.81 21.65 5.20
C GLU A 94 -5.83 21.24 3.72
N CYS A 95 -6.81 20.43 3.33
CA CYS A 95 -7.02 20.09 1.93
C CYS A 95 -7.67 21.27 1.20
N SER A 96 -7.26 21.53 -0.03
CA SER A 96 -7.88 22.57 -0.87
C SER A 96 -9.32 22.19 -1.24
N GLN A 97 -10.10 23.18 -1.64
CA GLN A 97 -11.50 22.98 -1.98
C GLN A 97 -11.67 21.89 -3.05
N GLY A 98 -12.58 20.95 -2.81
CA GLY A 98 -12.80 19.79 -3.67
C GLY A 98 -11.83 18.62 -3.41
N TYR A 99 -11.07 18.65 -2.31
CA TYR A 99 -10.25 17.54 -1.86
C TYR A 99 -10.56 17.16 -0.41
N VAL A 100 -10.51 15.86 -0.09
CA VAL A 100 -10.74 15.30 1.25
C VAL A 100 -9.48 14.61 1.76
N ALA A 101 -9.18 14.78 3.05
CA ALA A 101 -8.05 14.14 3.71
C ALA A 101 -8.27 12.63 3.83
N ILE A 102 -7.35 11.81 3.31
CA ILE A 102 -7.35 10.35 3.57
C ILE A 102 -6.57 10.03 4.83
N ASP A 103 -5.43 10.70 5.00
CA ASP A 103 -4.53 10.54 6.13
C ASP A 103 -3.81 11.87 6.41
N ALA A 104 -2.96 11.90 7.43
CA ALA A 104 -2.21 13.10 7.82
C ALA A 104 -1.33 13.70 6.70
N TYR A 105 -1.10 12.96 5.60
CA TYR A 105 -0.18 13.31 4.52
C TYR A 105 -0.84 13.46 3.15
N ARG A 106 -2.09 13.06 2.94
CA ARG A 106 -2.68 13.00 1.59
C ARG A 106 -4.10 13.55 1.56
N CYS A 107 -4.36 14.32 0.51
CA CYS A 107 -5.67 14.79 0.11
C CYS A 107 -6.01 14.14 -1.24
N ILE A 108 -7.21 13.61 -1.41
CA ILE A 108 -7.71 13.13 -2.71
C ILE A 108 -8.82 14.01 -3.22
N GLN A 109 -8.91 14.11 -4.55
CA GLN A 109 -9.97 14.89 -5.18
C GLN A 109 -11.30 14.20 -4.89
N ASP A 110 -12.21 14.97 -4.30
CA ASP A 110 -13.59 14.57 -4.11
C ASP A 110 -14.24 14.53 -5.50
N PHE A 111 -14.44 13.33 -6.04
CA PHE A 111 -15.05 13.14 -7.37
C PHE A 111 -16.56 13.45 -7.39
N VAL A 112 -17.11 14.02 -6.31
CA VAL A 112 -18.55 14.24 -6.12
C VAL A 112 -19.12 15.43 -6.92
N LEU A 113 -18.32 16.25 -7.63
CA LEU A 113 -18.85 17.36 -8.45
C LEU A 113 -18.27 17.40 -9.87
N LEU A 114 -18.63 16.42 -10.70
CA LEU A 114 -18.68 16.57 -12.16
C LEU A 114 -19.99 16.02 -12.74
N LEU A 115 -21.12 16.22 -12.05
CA LEU A 115 -22.41 16.23 -12.75
C LEU A 115 -22.66 17.65 -13.25
N PRO A 116 -23.03 17.85 -14.53
CA PRO A 116 -23.42 19.16 -15.03
C PRO A 116 -24.63 19.66 -14.21
N PRO A 117 -24.76 20.98 -13.98
CA PRO A 117 -25.90 21.52 -13.26
C PRO A 117 -27.20 21.11 -13.98
N PRO A 118 -28.24 20.67 -13.26
CA PRO A 118 -29.52 20.38 -13.87
C PRO A 118 -30.05 21.66 -14.50
N LYS A 119 -30.45 21.58 -15.77
CA LYS A 119 -31.32 22.59 -16.37
C LYS A 119 -32.52 22.75 -15.44
N GLN A 120 -32.78 23.97 -15.00
CA GLN A 120 -33.97 24.27 -14.20
C GLN A 120 -35.20 23.87 -15.00
N VAL A 121 -35.78 22.73 -14.65
CA VAL A 121 -37.13 22.36 -15.06
C VAL A 121 -38.03 22.85 -13.94
N THR A 122 -38.65 24.00 -14.17
CA THR A 122 -39.79 24.46 -13.39
C THR A 122 -40.98 23.56 -13.70
N LYS A 123 -41.27 22.61 -12.80
CA LYS A 123 -42.62 22.05 -12.58
C LYS A 123 -42.62 21.26 -11.26
N SER A 124 -43.54 21.64 -10.37
CA SER A 124 -43.78 21.00 -9.09
C SER A 124 -44.39 19.61 -9.27
N TYR A 125 -43.77 18.60 -8.69
CA TYR A 125 -44.42 17.36 -8.28
C TYR A 125 -43.76 16.86 -6.98
N GLU A 126 -44.58 16.58 -5.98
CA GLU A 126 -44.27 16.24 -4.59
C GLU A 126 -43.73 14.80 -4.41
N ASN A 127 -42.67 14.41 -5.12
CA ASN A 127 -42.06 13.09 -4.91
C ASN A 127 -40.61 13.25 -4.47
N GLU A 128 -40.38 13.34 -3.16
CA GLU A 128 -39.02 13.21 -2.62
C GLU A 128 -38.44 11.84 -3.00
N PRO A 129 -37.17 11.79 -3.44
CA PRO A 129 -36.53 10.54 -3.82
C PRO A 129 -36.40 9.60 -2.61
N LEU A 130 -36.85 8.36 -2.78
CA LEU A 130 -36.76 7.33 -1.73
C LEU A 130 -35.29 7.02 -1.43
N GLY A 131 -34.95 7.01 -0.15
CA GLY A 131 -33.63 6.68 0.36
C GLY A 131 -33.49 5.25 0.88
N TYR A 132 -32.27 4.85 1.26
CA TYR A 132 -31.99 3.67 2.07
C TYR A 132 -32.97 3.56 3.26
N GLY A 133 -33.58 2.39 3.42
CA GLY A 133 -34.59 2.10 4.44
C GLY A 133 -36.01 2.59 4.11
N SER A 134 -36.22 3.25 2.97
CA SER A 134 -37.57 3.62 2.52
C SER A 134 -38.30 2.40 1.97
N VAL A 135 -39.63 2.40 2.11
CA VAL A 135 -40.48 1.35 1.55
C VAL A 135 -40.48 1.46 0.02
N CYS A 136 -40.34 0.34 -0.66
CA CYS A 136 -40.33 0.25 -2.12
C CYS A 136 -41.21 -0.92 -2.58
N SER A 137 -41.75 -0.82 -3.78
CA SER A 137 -42.46 -1.92 -4.44
C SER A 137 -41.62 -2.56 -5.53
N ILE A 138 -40.77 -1.78 -6.19
CA ILE A 138 -39.89 -2.21 -7.29
C ILE A 138 -38.53 -1.51 -7.21
N ASN A 139 -37.50 -2.09 -7.87
CA ASN A 139 -36.13 -1.55 -7.84
C ASN A 139 -36.03 -0.10 -8.34
N SER A 140 -36.86 0.30 -9.31
CA SER A 140 -36.84 1.67 -9.84
C SER A 140 -37.23 2.73 -8.81
N ASP A 141 -37.96 2.34 -7.76
CA ASP A 141 -38.34 3.24 -6.67
C ASP A 141 -37.09 3.73 -5.91
N CYS A 142 -36.06 2.89 -5.81
CA CYS A 142 -34.81 3.17 -5.10
C CYS A 142 -33.73 3.83 -5.97
N GLN A 143 -33.88 3.79 -7.30
CA GLN A 143 -32.81 4.16 -8.25
C GLN A 143 -32.80 5.64 -8.64
N HIS A 144 -33.68 6.48 -8.08
CA HIS A 144 -33.86 7.85 -8.54
C HIS A 144 -32.64 8.76 -8.35
N ASN A 145 -31.71 8.43 -7.44
CA ASN A 145 -30.51 9.24 -7.18
C ASN A 145 -29.21 8.44 -7.02
N THR A 146 -29.26 7.11 -6.89
CA THR A 146 -28.06 6.28 -6.81
C THR A 146 -28.29 4.92 -7.47
N ILE A 147 -27.32 4.50 -8.28
CA ILE A 147 -27.32 3.21 -9.02
C ILE A 147 -27.04 2.00 -8.11
N TYR A 148 -26.91 2.22 -6.80
CA TYR A 148 -26.40 1.24 -5.85
C TYR A 148 -27.41 0.82 -4.79
N LEU A 149 -28.69 1.10 -5.01
CA LEU A 149 -29.79 0.63 -4.18
C LEU A 149 -30.68 -0.35 -4.97
N GLU A 150 -31.14 -1.40 -4.30
CA GLU A 150 -32.17 -2.32 -4.79
C GLU A 150 -33.30 -2.48 -3.79
N CYS A 151 -34.49 -2.83 -4.27
CA CYS A 151 -35.65 -3.06 -3.43
C CYS A 151 -35.64 -4.52 -2.94
N LEU A 152 -35.18 -4.73 -1.71
CA LEU A 152 -35.13 -6.05 -1.11
C LEU A 152 -36.17 -6.14 0.02
N HIS A 153 -37.08 -7.10 -0.09
CA HIS A 153 -38.18 -7.33 0.86
C HIS A 153 -39.02 -6.07 1.14
N GLY A 154 -39.26 -5.25 0.12
CA GLY A 154 -40.07 -4.03 0.24
C GLY A 154 -39.34 -2.84 0.87
N THR A 155 -38.01 -2.92 1.01
CA THR A 155 -37.17 -1.81 1.51
C THR A 155 -35.96 -1.57 0.62
N CYS A 156 -35.61 -0.30 0.40
CA CYS A 156 -34.41 0.05 -0.36
C CYS A 156 -33.15 -0.27 0.45
N VAL A 157 -32.32 -1.19 -0.04
CA VAL A 157 -31.04 -1.60 0.57
C VAL A 157 -29.89 -1.38 -0.41
N CYS A 158 -28.68 -1.17 0.11
CA CYS A 158 -27.50 -1.08 -0.75
C CYS A 158 -27.17 -2.44 -1.39
N LEU A 159 -26.71 -2.42 -2.64
CA LEU A 159 -26.22 -3.62 -3.33
C LEU A 159 -25.09 -4.30 -2.54
N ASP A 160 -24.93 -5.60 -2.72
CA ASP A 160 -23.87 -6.38 -2.08
C ASP A 160 -22.48 -5.77 -2.32
N GLY A 161 -21.75 -5.57 -1.22
CA GLY A 161 -20.45 -4.90 -1.21
C GLY A 161 -20.50 -3.38 -1.03
N TYR A 162 -21.69 -2.78 -0.87
CA TYR A 162 -21.87 -1.36 -0.55
C TYR A 162 -22.38 -1.16 0.88
N VAL A 163 -22.00 -0.04 1.51
CA VAL A 163 -22.43 0.34 2.87
C VAL A 163 -23.19 1.67 2.86
N PRO A 164 -24.34 1.77 3.56
CA PRO A 164 -25.09 3.02 3.61
C PRO A 164 -24.32 4.11 4.38
N LEU A 165 -24.16 5.28 3.77
CA LEU A 165 -23.59 6.50 4.35
C LEU A 165 -24.68 7.57 4.58
N GLY A 166 -25.90 7.14 4.90
CA GLY A 166 -27.08 8.00 5.08
C GLY A 166 -28.25 7.57 4.21
N LYS A 167 -29.28 8.43 4.12
CA LYS A 167 -30.51 8.10 3.37
C LYS A 167 -30.27 7.94 1.87
N HIS A 168 -29.31 8.62 1.25
CA HIS A 168 -29.19 8.61 -0.22
C HIS A 168 -27.83 8.17 -0.73
N LEU A 169 -27.01 7.51 0.09
CA LEU A 169 -25.63 7.20 -0.26
C LEU A 169 -25.27 5.76 0.12
N CYS A 170 -24.74 5.01 -0.85
CA CYS A 170 -24.16 3.69 -0.67
C CYS A 170 -22.70 3.75 -1.15
N PHE A 171 -21.75 3.29 -0.33
CA PHE A 171 -20.32 3.37 -0.59
C PHE A 171 -19.72 2.01 -0.89
N ASN A 172 -19.00 1.88 -2.00
CA ASN A 172 -18.39 0.62 -2.43
C ASN A 172 -17.20 0.26 -1.52
N MET A 173 -17.25 -0.92 -0.90
CA MET A 173 -16.19 -1.39 -0.01
C MET A 173 -15.19 -2.35 -0.66
N ARG A 174 -15.31 -2.67 -1.95
CA ARG A 174 -14.32 -3.54 -2.61
C ARG A 174 -12.96 -2.86 -2.67
N GLY A 175 -11.99 -3.41 -1.93
CA GLY A 175 -10.57 -3.05 -2.01
C GLY A 175 -10.08 -2.00 -1.00
N GLN A 176 -10.82 -1.71 0.07
CA GLN A 176 -10.41 -0.78 1.14
C GLN A 176 -10.27 -1.50 2.49
N GLU A 177 -9.29 -1.10 3.31
CA GLU A 177 -9.06 -1.65 4.65
C GLU A 177 -10.09 -1.11 5.67
N SER A 178 -10.52 -1.95 6.62
CA SER A 178 -11.50 -1.58 7.67
C SER A 178 -11.09 -0.37 8.52
N SER A 179 -9.79 -0.08 8.64
CA SER A 179 -9.25 1.05 9.39
C SER A 179 -9.50 2.40 8.71
N THR A 180 -9.52 2.45 7.37
CA THR A 180 -9.75 3.67 6.58
C THR A 180 -11.21 4.13 6.67
N ILE A 181 -12.11 3.16 6.85
CA ILE A 181 -13.57 3.36 6.91
C ILE A 181 -13.99 4.02 8.23
N ILE A 182 -13.36 3.64 9.35
CA ILE A 182 -13.64 4.24 10.67
C ILE A 182 -13.30 5.73 10.67
N ASN A 183 -12.23 6.13 9.99
CA ASN A 183 -11.81 7.54 9.87
C ASN A 183 -12.70 8.35 8.91
N LEU A 184 -13.19 7.73 7.83
CA LEU A 184 -14.12 8.37 6.89
C LEU A 184 -15.48 8.67 7.58
N LEU A 185 -15.99 7.72 8.38
CA LEU A 185 -17.25 7.86 9.11
C LEU A 185 -17.18 8.83 10.30
N SER A 186 -15.98 9.08 10.85
CA SER A 186 -15.78 9.99 11.99
C SER A 186 -15.44 11.43 11.57
N SER A 187 -15.22 11.70 10.29
CA SER A 187 -14.88 13.04 9.77
C SER A 187 -16.05 13.79 9.12
N THR A 188 -17.19 13.15 8.86
CA THR A 188 -18.39 13.82 8.33
C THR A 188 -19.19 14.49 9.45
N THR A 189 -18.80 15.68 9.86
CA THR A 189 -19.67 16.62 10.60
C THR A 189 -20.63 17.30 9.61
N SER A 190 -21.57 16.54 9.04
CA SER A 190 -22.72 17.14 8.37
C SER A 190 -23.76 17.47 9.43
N THR A 191 -24.13 18.74 9.54
CA THR A 191 -24.99 19.32 10.58
C THR A 191 -26.45 18.87 10.51
N HIS A 192 -26.82 17.90 9.66
CA HIS A 192 -28.23 17.54 9.49
C HIS A 192 -28.73 16.23 10.11
N TYR A 193 -27.89 15.28 10.51
CA TYR A 193 -28.32 14.12 11.31
C TYR A 193 -27.15 13.54 12.12
N PRO A 194 -27.20 13.52 13.47
CA PRO A 194 -26.17 12.86 14.25
C PRO A 194 -26.28 11.34 14.08
N ILE A 195 -25.33 10.75 13.36
CA ILE A 195 -25.06 9.31 13.48
C ILE A 195 -24.47 9.12 14.88
N ASN A 196 -25.20 8.44 15.75
CA ASN A 196 -24.80 8.26 17.14
C ASN A 196 -23.57 7.34 17.19
N ASN A 197 -22.37 7.92 17.33
CA ASN A 197 -21.07 7.24 17.26
C ASN A 197 -20.89 6.10 18.28
N GLU A 198 -21.74 6.03 19.32
CA GLU A 198 -21.75 4.92 20.28
C GLU A 198 -22.31 3.61 19.71
N VAL A 199 -23.18 3.67 18.71
CA VAL A 199 -23.76 2.46 18.08
C VAL A 199 -22.73 1.77 17.19
N ILE A 200 -21.86 2.54 16.51
CA ILE A 200 -20.83 1.98 15.62
C ILE A 200 -19.64 1.43 16.42
N LYS A 201 -19.26 2.07 17.55
CA LYS A 201 -18.20 1.57 18.45
C LYS A 201 -18.60 0.32 19.25
N SER A 202 -19.90 0.05 19.40
CA SER A 202 -20.41 -1.13 20.11
C SER A 202 -20.80 -2.28 19.16
N LEU A 203 -20.52 -2.19 17.86
CA LEU A 203 -20.77 -3.25 16.90
C LEU A 203 -19.47 -3.97 16.55
N GLY A 204 -19.15 -5.01 17.33
CA GLY A 204 -18.24 -6.07 16.87
C GLY A 204 -17.04 -6.40 17.74
N LYS A 205 -17.23 -6.44 19.06
CA LYS A 205 -16.44 -7.35 19.89
C LYS A 205 -17.21 -8.64 20.15
N LEU A 206 -16.49 -9.69 20.50
CA LEU A 206 -17.08 -10.92 21.03
C LEU A 206 -17.95 -10.61 22.26
N GLY A 207 -19.08 -11.30 22.37
CA GLY A 207 -20.12 -11.06 23.37
C GLY A 207 -21.12 -9.95 23.02
N ASN A 208 -20.89 -9.15 21.97
CA ASN A 208 -21.88 -8.18 21.53
C ASN A 208 -23.07 -8.87 20.88
N THR A 209 -24.23 -8.24 21.02
CA THR A 209 -25.46 -8.72 20.39
C THR A 209 -25.36 -8.70 18.86
N CYS A 210 -25.89 -9.73 18.22
CA CYS A 210 -25.90 -9.89 16.77
C CYS A 210 -27.23 -10.48 16.31
N THR A 211 -27.59 -10.20 15.05
CA THR A 211 -28.76 -10.79 14.39
C THR A 211 -28.38 -11.88 13.39
N ASN A 212 -27.15 -11.85 12.87
CA ASN A 212 -26.62 -12.86 11.96
C ASN A 212 -25.08 -12.92 12.02
N ASP A 213 -24.52 -13.99 11.45
CA ASP A 213 -23.08 -14.23 11.40
C ASP A 213 -22.29 -13.16 10.63
N TYR A 214 -22.93 -12.47 9.69
CA TYR A 214 -22.28 -11.48 8.84
C TYR A 214 -21.74 -10.31 9.67
N PHE A 215 -22.51 -9.83 10.65
CA PHE A 215 -22.06 -8.77 11.56
C PHE A 215 -20.87 -9.19 12.40
N CYS A 216 -20.87 -10.41 12.93
CA CYS A 216 -19.76 -10.91 13.74
C CYS A 216 -18.49 -11.09 12.89
N ARG A 217 -18.60 -11.76 11.74
CA ARG A 217 -17.47 -12.02 10.83
C ARG A 217 -16.81 -10.76 10.29
N ARG A 218 -17.59 -9.68 10.13
CA ARG A 218 -17.06 -8.39 9.66
C ARG A 218 -16.11 -7.75 10.65
N THR A 219 -16.30 -7.99 11.95
CA THR A 219 -15.50 -7.33 12.99
C THR A 219 -14.50 -8.25 13.66
N VAL A 220 -14.86 -9.52 13.88
CA VAL A 220 -13.97 -10.55 14.41
C VAL A 220 -13.92 -11.70 13.42
N SER A 221 -12.79 -11.83 12.72
CA SER A 221 -12.55 -12.96 11.83
C SER A 221 -12.72 -14.29 12.57
N GLN A 222 -13.32 -15.29 11.91
CA GLN A 222 -13.60 -16.61 12.51
C GLN A 222 -14.57 -16.57 13.71
N SER A 223 -15.48 -15.60 13.73
CA SER A 223 -16.62 -15.55 14.66
C SER A 223 -17.95 -15.83 13.94
N HIS A 224 -18.99 -16.17 14.69
CA HIS A 224 -20.36 -16.35 14.21
C HIS A 224 -21.36 -15.86 15.27
N CYS A 225 -22.62 -15.71 14.89
CA CYS A 225 -23.67 -15.25 15.78
C CYS A 225 -24.35 -16.45 16.44
N TYR A 226 -24.02 -16.68 17.71
CA TYR A 226 -24.55 -17.79 18.48
C TYR A 226 -25.39 -17.27 19.66
N ASN A 227 -26.65 -17.70 19.74
CA ASN A 227 -27.61 -17.20 20.74
C ASN A 227 -27.70 -15.67 20.80
N GLY A 228 -27.64 -15.03 19.63
CA GLY A 228 -27.70 -13.58 19.51
C GLY A 228 -26.46 -12.86 20.03
N GLN A 229 -25.34 -13.55 20.28
CA GLN A 229 -24.05 -12.94 20.62
C GLN A 229 -22.93 -13.41 19.70
N CYS A 230 -21.97 -12.52 19.41
CA CYS A 230 -20.80 -12.90 18.61
C CYS A 230 -19.85 -13.80 19.41
N THR A 231 -19.61 -15.02 18.93
CA THR A 231 -18.71 -16.01 19.53
C THR A 231 -17.75 -16.57 18.48
N CYS A 232 -16.61 -17.13 18.90
CA CYS A 232 -15.70 -17.80 17.97
C CYS A 232 -16.37 -19.03 17.34
N MET A 233 -16.07 -19.30 16.07
CA MET A 233 -16.49 -20.53 15.39
C MET A 233 -15.88 -21.76 16.06
N ASN A 234 -16.53 -22.93 15.92
CA ASN A 234 -15.99 -24.19 16.43
C ASN A 234 -14.55 -24.43 15.95
N GLY A 235 -13.67 -24.84 16.87
CA GLY A 235 -12.23 -24.99 16.61
C GLY A 235 -11.41 -23.71 16.80
N PHE A 236 -12.05 -22.58 17.14
CA PHE A 236 -11.38 -21.34 17.49
C PHE A 236 -11.67 -20.94 18.94
N ILE A 237 -10.64 -20.45 19.63
CA ILE A 237 -10.72 -19.92 20.99
C ILE A 237 -10.55 -18.39 20.97
N PRO A 238 -11.31 -17.66 21.80
CA PRO A 238 -11.12 -16.22 21.95
C PRO A 238 -9.80 -15.94 22.68
N ILE A 239 -8.91 -15.17 22.07
CA ILE A 239 -7.71 -14.66 22.76
C ILE A 239 -8.03 -13.35 23.48
N ASP A 240 -8.79 -12.51 22.80
CA ASP A 240 -9.32 -11.26 23.32
C ASP A 240 -10.70 -11.02 22.72
N GLN A 241 -11.29 -9.86 23.03
CA GLN A 241 -12.62 -9.50 22.55
C GLN A 241 -12.70 -9.22 21.03
N TYR A 242 -11.58 -9.22 20.30
CA TYR A 242 -11.50 -8.91 18.88
C TYR A 242 -10.85 -10.03 18.03
N THR A 243 -10.40 -11.11 18.67
CA THR A 243 -9.56 -12.12 18.00
C THR A 243 -9.95 -13.53 18.39
N CYS A 244 -10.28 -14.34 17.39
CA CYS A 244 -10.42 -15.78 17.49
C CYS A 244 -9.18 -16.45 16.89
N MET A 245 -8.52 -17.34 17.62
CA MET A 245 -7.39 -18.14 17.12
C MET A 245 -7.72 -19.61 17.14
N GLN A 246 -7.22 -20.34 16.14
CA GLN A 246 -7.43 -21.78 16.04
C GLN A 246 -6.84 -22.47 17.27
N ASN A 247 -7.62 -23.35 17.90
CA ASN A 247 -7.15 -24.14 19.04
C ASN A 247 -6.09 -25.13 18.55
N MET A 248 -4.81 -24.82 18.75
CA MET A 248 -3.71 -25.72 18.39
C MET A 248 -3.45 -26.81 19.45
N ASN A 249 -4.22 -26.82 20.55
CA ASN A 249 -3.99 -27.73 21.68
C ASN A 249 -4.89 -28.97 21.68
N GLU A 250 -5.62 -29.25 20.59
CA GLU A 250 -6.26 -30.56 20.39
C GLU A 250 -5.25 -31.62 19.91
N GLU A 251 -4.14 -31.77 20.64
CA GLU A 251 -3.42 -33.03 20.74
C GLU A 251 -4.02 -33.83 21.91
N THR A 252 -5.26 -34.32 21.78
CA THR A 252 -5.73 -35.41 22.66
C THR A 252 -6.80 -36.26 21.98
N THR A 253 -6.34 -37.35 21.40
CA THR A 253 -6.78 -38.70 21.75
C THR A 253 -8.26 -38.86 22.10
N THR A 254 -9.13 -38.64 21.11
CA THR A 254 -10.33 -39.46 21.00
C THR A 254 -10.37 -39.98 19.58
N GLN A 255 -10.37 -41.31 19.44
CA GLN A 255 -10.70 -42.00 18.20
C GLN A 255 -12.16 -41.70 17.85
N LEU A 256 -12.44 -40.47 17.43
CA LEU A 256 -13.56 -40.22 16.55
C LEU A 256 -13.02 -40.43 15.14
N THR A 257 -13.65 -41.38 14.44
CA THR A 257 -13.65 -41.48 12.98
C THR A 257 -13.64 -40.09 12.38
N THR A 258 -12.45 -39.67 11.95
CA THR A 258 -12.19 -38.36 11.35
C THR A 258 -12.94 -38.38 10.04
N ILE A 259 -14.10 -37.72 10.00
CA ILE A 259 -14.71 -37.36 8.74
C ILE A 259 -13.75 -36.31 8.16
N PRO A 260 -13.02 -36.61 7.07
CA PRO A 260 -12.06 -35.68 6.51
C PRO A 260 -12.84 -34.42 6.10
N ILE A 261 -12.54 -33.30 6.78
CA ILE A 261 -13.13 -32.01 6.44
C ILE A 261 -12.57 -31.63 5.07
N ASP A 262 -13.43 -31.72 4.05
CA ASP A 262 -13.09 -31.45 2.66
C ASP A 262 -13.02 -29.93 2.44
N TYR A 263 -11.89 -29.32 2.83
CA TYR A 263 -11.63 -27.92 2.52
C TYR A 263 -11.05 -27.80 1.10
N LYS A 264 -11.54 -26.81 0.35
CA LYS A 264 -11.10 -26.48 -1.01
C LYS A 264 -10.23 -25.24 -1.00
N SER A 265 -8.95 -25.41 -1.28
CA SER A 265 -7.92 -24.38 -1.44
C SER A 265 -7.90 -23.80 -2.85
N LEU A 266 -7.53 -22.52 -2.96
CA LEU A 266 -7.30 -21.81 -4.21
C LEU A 266 -5.97 -22.25 -4.87
N LEU A 267 -5.74 -21.84 -6.13
CA LEU A 267 -4.44 -22.01 -6.78
C LEU A 267 -3.34 -21.35 -5.93
N GLY A 268 -2.22 -22.06 -5.74
CA GLY A 268 -1.15 -21.68 -4.80
C GLY A 268 -1.42 -22.03 -3.32
N GLY A 269 -2.64 -22.45 -2.97
CA GLY A 269 -2.99 -22.92 -1.62
C GLY A 269 -2.56 -24.36 -1.34
N LYS A 270 -2.49 -24.73 -0.06
CA LYS A 270 -2.09 -26.08 0.37
C LYS A 270 -3.16 -27.12 0.05
N CYS A 271 -2.74 -28.32 -0.33
CA CYS A 271 -3.63 -29.45 -0.59
C CYS A 271 -3.00 -30.77 -0.15
N LEU A 272 -3.84 -31.75 0.17
CA LEU A 272 -3.43 -33.13 0.45
C LEU A 272 -3.81 -34.06 -0.72
N THR A 273 -4.96 -33.79 -1.34
CA THR A 273 -5.48 -34.54 -2.47
C THR A 273 -6.00 -33.56 -3.54
N LYS A 274 -6.24 -34.06 -4.76
CA LYS A 274 -6.87 -33.26 -5.83
C LYS A 274 -8.22 -32.64 -5.41
N ARG A 275 -8.98 -33.29 -4.52
CA ARG A 275 -10.27 -32.77 -4.03
C ARG A 275 -10.14 -31.51 -3.18
N ASN A 276 -8.98 -31.31 -2.56
CA ASN A 276 -8.68 -30.12 -1.81
C ASN A 276 -8.40 -28.90 -2.68
N CYS A 277 -8.41 -29.00 -4.01
CA CYS A 277 -8.30 -27.85 -4.89
C CYS A 277 -9.68 -27.42 -5.37
N HIS A 278 -9.97 -26.12 -5.28
CA HIS A 278 -11.30 -25.59 -5.59
C HIS A 278 -11.66 -25.73 -7.07
N THR A 279 -10.67 -25.59 -7.94
CA THR A 279 -10.85 -25.59 -9.39
C THR A 279 -10.89 -27.03 -9.90
N SER A 280 -11.84 -27.34 -10.79
CA SER A 280 -11.99 -28.68 -11.36
C SER A 280 -10.77 -29.11 -12.19
N THR A 281 -10.02 -28.14 -12.69
CA THR A 281 -8.82 -28.33 -13.52
C THR A 281 -7.53 -28.36 -12.71
N ALA A 282 -7.49 -27.87 -11.47
CA ALA A 282 -6.29 -27.89 -10.64
C ALA A 282 -5.93 -29.30 -10.16
N VAL A 283 -4.65 -29.53 -9.98
CA VAL A 283 -4.06 -30.73 -9.41
C VAL A 283 -3.24 -30.37 -8.19
N CYS A 284 -3.22 -31.26 -7.21
CA CYS A 284 -2.35 -31.11 -6.05
C CYS A 284 -0.95 -31.58 -6.41
N LEU A 285 -0.03 -30.66 -6.66
CA LEU A 285 1.37 -30.93 -6.97
C LEU A 285 2.22 -30.42 -5.81
N ASP A 286 3.03 -31.29 -5.21
CA ASP A 286 3.89 -30.96 -4.07
C ASP A 286 3.16 -30.28 -2.90
N SER A 287 1.95 -30.79 -2.60
CA SER A 287 1.05 -30.24 -1.57
C SER A 287 0.55 -28.81 -1.85
N ILE A 288 0.61 -28.36 -3.11
CA ILE A 288 0.11 -27.04 -3.56
C ILE A 288 -0.84 -27.22 -4.76
N CYS A 289 -1.98 -26.55 -4.72
CA CYS A 289 -2.91 -26.53 -5.85
C CYS A 289 -2.30 -25.79 -7.03
N SER A 290 -2.01 -26.51 -8.10
CA SER A 290 -1.33 -26.00 -9.29
C SER A 290 -2.07 -26.40 -10.56
N CYS A 291 -1.88 -25.64 -11.64
CA CYS A 291 -2.41 -26.04 -12.94
C CYS A 291 -1.64 -27.26 -13.49
N PRO A 292 -2.32 -28.22 -14.10
CA PRO A 292 -1.68 -29.39 -14.70
C PRO A 292 -0.81 -28.97 -15.90
N LYS A 293 0.09 -29.87 -16.32
CA LYS A 293 0.97 -29.62 -17.48
C LYS A 293 0.13 -29.25 -18.72
N GLY A 294 0.54 -28.19 -19.42
CA GLY A 294 -0.19 -27.63 -20.57
C GLY A 294 -1.25 -26.59 -20.21
N TYR A 295 -1.42 -26.27 -18.93
CA TYR A 295 -2.34 -25.24 -18.46
C TYR A 295 -1.60 -24.17 -17.64
N PHE A 296 -2.07 -22.92 -17.71
CA PHE A 296 -1.54 -21.81 -16.91
C PHE A 296 -2.65 -21.16 -16.08
N PRO A 297 -2.33 -20.64 -14.87
CA PRO A 297 -3.31 -19.95 -14.04
C PRO A 297 -3.70 -18.61 -14.68
N VAL A 298 -5.00 -18.39 -14.90
CA VAL A 298 -5.53 -17.10 -15.36
C VAL A 298 -5.89 -16.20 -14.18
N ASP A 299 -6.42 -16.81 -13.13
CA ASP A 299 -6.78 -16.20 -11.85
C ASP A 299 -6.64 -17.25 -10.73
N ASP A 300 -7.06 -16.93 -9.51
CA ASP A 300 -6.96 -17.83 -8.34
C ASP A 300 -7.86 -19.08 -8.44
N TRP A 301 -8.75 -19.13 -9.44
CA TRP A 301 -9.84 -20.09 -9.59
C TRP A 301 -9.82 -20.87 -10.90
N SER A 302 -8.99 -20.50 -11.87
CA SER A 302 -9.09 -20.99 -13.24
C SER A 302 -7.73 -21.30 -13.86
N CYS A 303 -7.63 -22.48 -14.48
CA CYS A 303 -6.51 -22.85 -15.35
C CYS A 303 -6.96 -22.82 -16.80
N LEU A 304 -6.22 -22.15 -17.68
CA LEU A 304 -6.48 -22.12 -19.12
C LEU A 304 -5.49 -23.00 -19.86
N GLN A 305 -6.00 -23.85 -20.75
CA GLN A 305 -5.17 -24.69 -21.61
C GLN A 305 -4.43 -23.79 -22.60
N VAL A 306 -3.12 -23.97 -22.74
CA VAL A 306 -2.40 -23.43 -23.88
C VAL A 306 -2.93 -24.17 -25.10
N PRO A 307 -3.50 -23.50 -26.12
CA PRO A 307 -3.86 -24.17 -27.35
C PRO A 307 -2.60 -24.86 -27.87
N GLU A 308 -2.62 -26.19 -27.93
CA GLU A 308 -1.59 -26.93 -28.63
C GLU A 308 -1.59 -26.37 -30.05
N SER A 309 -0.50 -25.69 -30.41
CA SER A 309 -0.26 -25.31 -31.79
C SER A 309 -0.22 -26.62 -32.57
N SER A 310 -1.33 -26.93 -33.24
CA SER A 310 -1.28 -27.80 -34.40
C SER A 310 -0.31 -27.12 -35.36
N ASP A 311 0.65 -27.90 -35.84
CA ASP A 311 1.60 -27.54 -36.90
C ASP A 311 2.95 -27.00 -36.39
N GLU A 312 3.83 -27.95 -36.02
CA GLU A 312 5.19 -28.01 -36.56
C GLU A 312 5.62 -29.49 -36.58
N GLU A 313 5.16 -30.21 -37.60
CA GLU A 313 5.76 -31.46 -38.06
C GLU A 313 7.13 -31.10 -38.66
N LEU A 314 8.15 -31.01 -37.80
CA LEU A 314 9.52 -30.85 -38.25
C LEU A 314 9.98 -32.17 -38.88
N ILE A 315 9.92 -32.21 -40.22
CA ILE A 315 10.47 -33.29 -41.04
C ILE A 315 11.97 -33.39 -40.76
N GLU A 316 12.39 -34.40 -39.98
CA GLU A 316 13.77 -34.87 -39.97
C GLU A 316 14.11 -35.43 -41.35
N THR A 317 14.71 -34.60 -42.20
CA THR A 317 15.38 -35.05 -43.42
C THR A 317 16.86 -35.18 -43.11
N THR A 318 17.26 -36.30 -42.51
CA THR A 318 18.66 -36.65 -42.27
C THR A 318 19.28 -37.15 -43.58
N SER A 319 19.79 -36.24 -44.42
CA SER A 319 20.65 -36.60 -45.53
C SER A 319 22.09 -36.78 -45.05
N ILE A 320 22.53 -38.04 -45.08
CA ILE A 320 23.91 -38.50 -44.89
C ILE A 320 24.78 -37.89 -46.00
N ILE A 321 25.67 -36.95 -45.64
CA ILE A 321 26.85 -36.63 -46.46
C ILE A 321 28.08 -37.04 -45.67
N THR A 322 28.56 -38.23 -46.01
CA THR A 322 29.89 -38.74 -45.69
C THR A 322 30.94 -37.89 -46.39
N THR A 323 31.68 -37.09 -45.64
CA THR A 323 32.99 -36.60 -46.06
C THR A 323 34.04 -37.01 -45.05
N THR A 324 34.79 -38.04 -45.44
CA THR A 324 36.04 -38.49 -44.85
C THR A 324 37.09 -37.38 -44.89
N ALA A 325 37.53 -36.92 -43.71
CA ALA A 325 38.79 -36.21 -43.56
C ALA A 325 39.57 -36.87 -42.42
N THR A 326 40.51 -37.72 -42.82
CA THR A 326 41.61 -38.23 -42.01
C THR A 326 42.55 -37.09 -41.64
N SER A 327 42.73 -36.83 -40.34
CA SER A 327 44.01 -36.32 -39.86
C SER A 327 44.33 -36.87 -38.47
N THR A 328 45.36 -37.70 -38.46
CA THR A 328 46.11 -38.23 -37.33
C THR A 328 46.55 -37.15 -36.35
N PHE A 329 46.33 -37.35 -35.04
CA PHE A 329 47.30 -36.93 -34.02
C PHE A 329 47.18 -37.77 -32.74
N SER A 330 48.27 -37.69 -31.97
CA SER A 330 48.88 -38.74 -31.18
C SER A 330 48.27 -38.95 -29.79
N THR A 331 48.60 -40.12 -29.27
CA THR A 331 48.22 -40.74 -28.01
C THR A 331 48.63 -39.98 -26.75
N THR A 332 47.89 -40.29 -25.68
CA THR A 332 48.28 -40.30 -24.26
C THR A 332 48.49 -38.97 -23.54
N THR A 333 47.50 -38.60 -22.71
CA THR A 333 47.79 -37.92 -21.44
C THR A 333 46.87 -38.43 -20.33
N ILE A 334 47.52 -38.76 -19.22
CA ILE A 334 47.06 -39.47 -18.05
C ILE A 334 46.20 -38.55 -17.15
N PHE A 335 45.02 -39.00 -16.74
CA PHE A 335 44.24 -38.38 -15.67
C PHE A 335 44.96 -38.55 -14.32
N ARG A 336 45.35 -37.45 -13.68
CA ARG A 336 45.76 -37.42 -12.27
C ARG A 336 44.79 -36.57 -11.46
N TRP A 337 44.04 -37.25 -10.61
CA TRP A 337 43.31 -36.67 -9.48
C TRP A 337 44.31 -36.23 -8.41
N TRP A 338 44.29 -34.97 -7.96
CA TRP A 338 44.72 -34.63 -6.59
C TRP A 338 43.81 -33.56 -5.96
N PRO A 339 43.48 -33.70 -4.66
CA PRO A 339 42.56 -32.86 -3.92
C PRO A 339 43.31 -31.68 -3.27
N TRP A 340 42.64 -30.55 -3.06
CA TRP A 340 43.10 -29.51 -2.14
C TRP A 340 41.94 -29.05 -1.25
N SER A 341 42.12 -29.25 0.05
CA SER A 341 41.48 -28.50 1.13
C SER A 341 42.64 -27.83 1.94
N PRO A 342 42.36 -26.91 2.89
CA PRO A 342 42.71 -25.50 2.77
C PRO A 342 43.76 -25.11 3.84
N THR A 343 44.24 -23.85 3.85
CA THR A 343 44.72 -23.09 5.06
C THR A 343 45.31 -21.72 4.65
N PRO A 344 45.54 -20.74 5.56
CA PRO A 344 44.58 -19.63 5.74
C PRO A 344 45.24 -18.23 5.78
N THR A 345 44.64 -17.19 5.21
CA THR A 345 45.12 -15.82 5.48
C THR A 345 44.01 -14.77 5.47
N THR A 346 43.59 -14.43 6.69
CA THR A 346 43.42 -13.08 7.24
C THR A 346 42.77 -11.96 6.39
N ARG A 347 41.52 -11.67 6.79
CA ARG A 347 40.89 -10.36 7.03
C ARG A 347 41.16 -9.23 6.02
N HIS A 348 40.13 -8.91 5.23
CA HIS A 348 39.50 -7.59 5.26
C HIS A 348 37.98 -7.77 5.07
N THR A 349 37.22 -7.50 6.13
CA THR A 349 35.75 -7.45 6.11
C THR A 349 35.30 -6.20 5.37
N SER A 350 34.80 -6.36 4.15
CA SER A 350 33.88 -5.40 3.53
C SER A 350 32.54 -6.10 3.33
N LEU A 351 31.58 -5.74 4.18
CA LEU A 351 30.19 -6.18 4.10
C LEU A 351 29.54 -5.56 2.85
N TYR A 352 29.57 -6.30 1.74
CA TYR A 352 28.68 -6.02 0.60
C TYR A 352 27.27 -6.50 0.96
N ILE A 353 26.43 -5.60 1.46
CA ILE A 353 25.00 -5.87 1.64
C ILE A 353 24.36 -5.91 0.25
N LYS A 354 24.04 -7.11 -0.25
CA LYS A 354 23.07 -7.31 -1.33
C LYS A 354 21.70 -6.82 -0.84
N ASN A 355 21.40 -5.54 -1.07
CA ASN A 355 20.08 -4.96 -0.82
C ASN A 355 19.08 -5.46 -1.86
N ALA A 356 18.55 -6.67 -1.63
CA ALA A 356 17.32 -7.11 -2.28
C ALA A 356 16.15 -6.21 -1.83
N PHE A 357 15.26 -5.88 -2.77
CA PHE A 357 14.01 -5.13 -2.61
C PHE A 357 13.38 -5.29 -1.21
N ARG A 358 13.28 -4.19 -0.46
CA ARG A 358 12.53 -4.14 0.81
C ARG A 358 11.18 -3.43 0.68
N VAL A 359 10.64 -3.28 -0.52
CA VAL A 359 9.24 -2.89 -0.65
C VAL A 359 8.40 -4.16 -0.54
N ARG A 360 7.67 -4.29 0.58
CA ARG A 360 6.68 -5.34 0.75
C ARG A 360 5.47 -5.02 -0.12
N CYS A 361 5.23 -5.81 -1.15
CA CYS A 361 4.02 -5.74 -1.96
C CYS A 361 3.00 -6.81 -1.51
N LEU A 362 1.73 -6.53 -1.72
CA LEU A 362 0.58 -7.43 -1.52
C LEU A 362 -0.15 -7.69 -2.86
N LEU A 363 -0.04 -6.75 -3.81
CA LEU A 363 -0.70 -6.80 -5.10
C LEU A 363 0.26 -6.39 -6.22
N ASN A 364 0.10 -6.98 -7.41
CA ASN A 364 0.91 -6.65 -8.60
C ASN A 364 0.89 -5.15 -8.94
N ARG A 365 -0.23 -4.47 -8.69
CA ARG A 365 -0.37 -3.03 -8.96
C ARG A 365 0.60 -2.16 -8.14
N GLN A 366 1.01 -2.62 -6.95
CA GLN A 366 1.99 -1.89 -6.14
C GLN A 366 3.38 -1.94 -6.75
N CYS A 367 3.75 -3.07 -7.38
CA CYS A 367 5.00 -3.18 -8.13
C CYS A 367 4.93 -2.41 -9.46
N ALA A 368 3.81 -2.48 -10.16
CA ALA A 368 3.56 -1.73 -11.40
C ALA A 368 3.67 -0.20 -11.22
N SER A 369 3.46 0.32 -10.00
CA SER A 369 3.65 1.74 -9.67
C SER A 369 5.12 2.16 -9.59
N MET A 370 6.04 1.22 -9.32
CA MET A 370 7.48 1.44 -9.36
C MET A 370 8.05 1.18 -10.75
N ASP A 371 7.67 0.06 -11.36
CA ASP A 371 8.07 -0.28 -12.71
C ASP A 371 6.99 -1.14 -13.38
N LYS A 372 6.58 -0.75 -14.60
CA LYS A 372 5.49 -1.41 -15.35
C LYS A 372 5.80 -2.88 -15.66
N ASN A 373 7.07 -3.27 -15.67
CA ASN A 373 7.51 -4.63 -15.99
C ASN A 373 7.86 -5.44 -14.74
N SER A 374 7.19 -5.17 -13.61
CA SER A 374 7.38 -5.90 -12.36
C SER A 374 6.07 -6.44 -11.80
N HIS A 375 6.14 -7.56 -11.08
CA HIS A 375 5.01 -8.18 -10.39
C HIS A 375 5.39 -8.54 -8.94
N CYS A 376 4.37 -8.73 -8.11
CA CYS A 376 4.55 -9.06 -6.70
C CYS A 376 4.64 -10.57 -6.51
N THR A 377 5.68 -11.03 -5.84
CA THR A 377 5.80 -12.43 -5.40
C THR A 377 4.94 -12.71 -4.18
N LEU A 378 4.61 -13.98 -3.95
CA LEU A 378 3.92 -14.47 -2.74
C LEU A 378 4.63 -14.06 -1.43
N PHE A 379 5.95 -13.82 -1.46
CA PHE A 379 6.72 -13.35 -0.31
C PHE A 379 6.73 -11.83 -0.15
N GLY A 380 5.89 -11.15 -0.92
CA GLY A 380 5.75 -9.71 -0.94
C GLY A 380 6.97 -8.98 -1.48
N ARG A 381 7.72 -9.54 -2.43
CA ARG A 381 8.80 -8.82 -3.12
C ARG A 381 8.42 -8.53 -4.56
N CYS A 382 8.67 -7.31 -5.03
CA CYS A 382 8.57 -7.00 -6.44
C CYS A 382 9.74 -7.63 -7.20
N ILE A 383 9.45 -8.39 -8.26
CA ILE A 383 10.44 -8.95 -9.18
C ILE A 383 10.08 -8.55 -10.61
N CYS A 384 11.08 -8.51 -11.48
CA CYS A 384 10.85 -8.22 -12.90
C CYS A 384 10.12 -9.38 -13.58
N ASN A 385 9.28 -9.06 -14.56
CA ASN A 385 8.64 -10.04 -15.43
C ASN A 385 9.69 -10.81 -16.25
N HIS A 386 9.31 -11.99 -16.74
CA HIS A 386 10.18 -12.77 -17.61
C HIS A 386 10.67 -11.96 -18.82
N GLY A 387 11.96 -12.05 -19.14
CA GLY A 387 12.60 -11.24 -20.19
C GLY A 387 13.10 -9.86 -19.73
N TYR A 388 12.93 -9.51 -18.45
CA TYR A 388 13.42 -8.26 -17.87
C TYR A 388 14.42 -8.53 -16.74
N GLN A 389 15.45 -7.70 -16.65
CA GLN A 389 16.46 -7.72 -15.60
C GLN A 389 16.34 -6.48 -14.74
N LEU A 390 16.53 -6.65 -13.43
CA LEU A 390 16.55 -5.54 -12.50
C LEU A 390 17.87 -4.76 -12.64
N GLU A 391 17.77 -3.49 -13.01
CA GLU A 391 18.89 -2.57 -13.04
C GLU A 391 18.68 -1.47 -12.00
N THR A 392 19.74 -1.17 -11.22
CA THR A 392 19.72 -0.11 -10.22
C THR A 392 20.43 1.11 -10.78
N THR A 393 19.66 2.17 -11.06
CA THR A 393 20.20 3.44 -11.53
C THR A 393 20.16 4.48 -10.42
N ASN A 394 20.83 5.63 -10.61
CA ASN A 394 20.74 6.77 -9.70
C ASN A 394 19.30 7.35 -9.58
N ARG A 395 18.38 6.94 -10.46
CA ARG A 395 16.96 7.35 -10.43
C ARG A 395 16.04 6.33 -9.75
N GLY A 396 16.56 5.17 -9.36
CA GLY A 396 15.78 4.09 -8.79
C GLY A 396 16.05 2.74 -9.46
N GLN A 397 15.32 1.74 -9.01
CA GLN A 397 15.37 0.38 -9.53
C GLN A 397 14.35 0.23 -10.66
N HIS A 398 14.78 -0.26 -11.81
CA HIS A 398 13.97 -0.43 -13.01
C HIS A 398 14.11 -1.84 -13.58
N CYS A 399 13.06 -2.34 -14.22
CA CYS A 399 13.07 -3.60 -14.94
C CYS A 399 13.31 -3.30 -16.43
N ILE A 400 14.55 -3.49 -16.87
CA ILE A 400 14.95 -3.28 -18.25
C ILE A 400 14.86 -4.58 -19.05
N GLN A 401 14.39 -4.49 -20.30
CA GLN A 401 14.30 -5.67 -21.15
C GLN A 401 15.72 -6.18 -21.45
N ARG A 402 15.96 -7.47 -21.23
CA ARG A 402 17.23 -8.08 -21.59
C ARG A 402 17.24 -8.24 -23.10
N ILE A 403 18.01 -7.39 -23.80
CA ILE A 403 18.38 -7.65 -25.19
C ILE A 403 19.39 -8.79 -25.10
N ILE A 404 18.95 -10.01 -25.34
CA ILE A 404 19.86 -11.13 -25.54
C ILE A 404 20.53 -10.84 -26.89
N ASN A 405 21.72 -10.23 -26.84
CA ASN A 405 22.61 -10.32 -27.99
C ASN A 405 23.01 -11.79 -28.13
N GLU A 406 23.02 -12.30 -29.36
CA GLU A 406 23.23 -13.72 -29.72
C GLU A 406 24.56 -14.35 -29.22
N ASN A 407 25.38 -13.64 -28.45
CA ASN A 407 26.74 -14.05 -28.09
C ASN A 407 27.01 -14.26 -26.59
N ASP A 408 26.04 -14.06 -25.69
CA ASP A 408 26.26 -14.29 -24.25
C ASP A 408 25.45 -15.50 -23.73
N CYS A 409 26.03 -16.70 -23.87
CA CYS A 409 25.66 -17.89 -23.11
C CYS A 409 26.85 -18.27 -22.20
N ASP A 410 26.68 -18.05 -20.89
CA ASP A 410 27.48 -18.64 -19.80
C ASP A 410 26.53 -19.36 -18.84
#